data_AF-A0A1I7LI05-F1
#
_entry.id   AF-A0A1I7LI05-F1
#
_cell.length_a   1.000
_cell.length_b   1.000
_cell.length_c   1.000
_cell.angle_alpha   90.00
_cell.angle_beta   90.00
_cell.angle_gamma   90.00
#
_symmetry.space_group_name_H-M   'P 1'
#
loop_
_entity.id
_entity.type
_entity.pdbx_description
1 polymer ?
#
loop_
_entity_poly.entity_id
_entity_poly.type
_entity_poly.pdbx_seq_one_letter_code
_entity_poly.pdbx_strand_id
1 'polypeptide(L)'
;MSVFGVSIYYLFYSPNRFPHGTLMKSVESPDHQYKVNIYLTNGGATMDFGIRGELEEERTHYRRNIYWQYHEDKATVLWVNNNMVSINGHVLDVAKGQTYFWRP
;
A
#
# COMPACT_ATOMS: atom_id res chain seq x y z
N MET A 1 8.53 -8.14 45.07
CA MET A 1 8.84 -8.40 43.65
C MET A 1 7.67 -7.86 42.85
N SER A 2 7.85 -6.71 42.19
CA SER A 2 6.80 -6.08 41.39
C SER A 2 7.26 -6.06 39.94
N VAL A 3 6.48 -6.66 39.05
CA VAL A 3 6.60 -6.40 37.62
C VAL A 3 5.21 -6.10 37.11
N PHE A 4 4.90 -4.80 37.01
CA PHE A 4 3.80 -4.33 36.18
C PHE A 4 4.27 -4.43 34.73
N GLY A 5 3.79 -5.44 34.01
CA GLY A 5 4.01 -5.59 32.57
C GLY A 5 3.09 -4.64 31.81
N VAL A 6 3.57 -3.45 31.50
CA VAL A 6 2.90 -2.54 30.56
C VAL A 6 3.41 -2.87 29.16
N SER A 7 2.62 -3.63 28.39
CA SER A 7 2.89 -3.93 26.99
C SER A 7 2.55 -2.73 26.10
N ILE A 8 3.42 -1.73 26.05
CA ILE A 8 3.39 -0.69 25.00
C ILE A 8 4.28 -1.18 23.87
N TYR A 9 3.70 -1.89 22.89
CA TYR A 9 4.44 -2.44 21.75
C TYR A 9 4.20 -1.73 20.41
N TYR A 10 3.55 -0.56 20.37
CA TYR A 10 3.26 0.09 19.09
C TYR A 10 3.37 1.62 19.11
N LEU A 11 4.52 2.16 19.55
CA LEU A 11 4.76 3.61 19.47
C LEU A 11 5.55 4.10 18.25
N PHE A 12 6.10 3.24 17.39
CA PHE A 12 6.95 3.74 16.29
C PHE A 12 6.86 2.91 15.01
N TYR A 13 5.72 3.04 14.30
CA TYR A 13 5.76 2.92 12.85
C TYR A 13 5.01 4.11 12.27
N SER A 14 5.71 5.24 12.13
CA SER A 14 5.23 6.40 11.40
C SER A 14 5.67 6.28 9.94
N PRO A 15 4.82 5.84 9.00
CA PRO A 15 5.16 5.80 7.59
C PRO A 15 5.00 7.21 6.97
N ASN A 16 5.64 8.22 7.55
CA ASN A 16 5.39 9.64 7.23
C ASN A 16 6.27 10.16 6.07
N ARG A 17 6.49 9.35 5.02
CA ARG A 17 7.35 9.74 3.88
C ARG A 17 6.64 9.81 2.52
N PHE A 18 5.34 9.54 2.47
CA PHE A 18 4.55 9.70 1.26
C PHE A 18 3.46 10.73 1.50
N PRO A 19 3.12 11.58 0.50
CA PRO A 19 2.00 12.51 0.63
C PRO A 19 0.78 11.74 1.13
N HIS A 20 0.14 12.27 2.18
CA HIS A 20 -1.03 11.64 2.82
C HIS A 20 -2.16 11.55 1.81
N GLY A 21 -2.23 10.43 1.09
CA GLY A 21 -3.34 10.15 0.21
C GLY A 21 -4.57 9.70 1.00
N THR A 22 -5.75 9.97 0.47
CA THR A 22 -7.00 9.44 1.02
C THR A 22 -7.12 7.98 0.62
N LEU A 23 -7.33 7.08 1.60
CA LEU A 23 -7.57 5.67 1.32
C LEU A 23 -8.85 5.53 0.49
N MET A 24 -8.73 4.96 -0.70
CA MET A 24 -9.85 4.72 -1.60
C MET A 24 -10.45 3.33 -1.40
N LYS A 25 -9.58 2.31 -1.32
CA LYS A 25 -9.98 0.90 -1.19
C LYS A 25 -8.83 0.05 -0.66
N SER A 26 -9.20 -1.10 -0.10
CA SER A 26 -8.28 -2.16 0.30
C SER A 26 -8.74 -3.47 -0.34
N VAL A 27 -7.81 -4.25 -0.87
CA VAL A 27 -8.12 -5.52 -1.57
C VAL A 27 -7.18 -6.61 -1.06
N GLU A 28 -7.74 -7.66 -0.49
CA GLU A 28 -7.01 -8.80 0.07
C GLU A 28 -6.70 -9.85 -0.99
N SER A 29 -5.53 -10.50 -0.86
CA SER A 29 -5.18 -11.66 -1.67
C SER A 29 -6.14 -12.83 -1.39
N PRO A 30 -6.32 -13.76 -2.33
CA PRO A 30 -7.20 -14.92 -2.13
C PRO A 30 -6.90 -15.77 -0.90
N ASP A 31 -5.64 -15.77 -0.45
CA ASP A 31 -5.17 -16.49 0.74
C ASP A 31 -5.02 -15.61 1.99
N HIS A 32 -5.43 -14.33 1.91
CA HIS A 32 -5.37 -13.35 2.99
C HIS A 32 -3.97 -13.09 3.57
N GLN A 33 -2.90 -13.45 2.85
CA GLN A 33 -1.53 -13.18 3.29
C GLN A 33 -1.11 -11.73 3.01
N TYR A 34 -1.71 -11.13 1.98
CA TYR A 34 -1.40 -9.79 1.53
C TYR A 34 -2.67 -8.95 1.39
N LYS A 35 -2.52 -7.65 1.62
CA LYS A 35 -3.56 -6.65 1.42
C LYS A 35 -2.97 -5.48 0.67
N VAL A 36 -3.61 -5.07 -0.42
CA VAL A 36 -3.22 -3.88 -1.18
C VAL A 36 -4.14 -2.74 -0.81
N ASN A 37 -3.58 -1.70 -0.20
CA ASN A 37 -4.24 -0.45 0.14
C ASN A 37 -3.97 0.58 -0.97
N ILE A 38 -5.02 1.13 -1.56
CA ILE A 38 -4.94 2.15 -2.61
C ILE A 38 -5.28 3.51 -2.03
N TYR A 39 -4.41 4.48 -2.30
CA TYR A 39 -4.56 5.86 -1.88
C TYR A 39 -4.61 6.79 -3.08
N LEU A 40 -5.58 7.71 -3.06
CA LEU A 40 -5.57 8.88 -3.92
C LEU A 40 -4.67 9.94 -3.28
N THR A 41 -3.53 10.22 -3.88
CA THR A 41 -2.65 11.29 -3.44
C THR A 41 -2.96 12.57 -4.19
N ASN A 42 -3.00 13.69 -3.47
CA ASN A 42 -3.04 15.03 -4.02
C ASN A 42 -1.96 15.84 -3.30
N GLY A 43 -1.06 16.49 -4.04
CA GLY A 43 0.04 17.26 -3.47
C GLY A 43 -0.28 18.72 -3.16
N GLY A 44 -1.56 19.11 -3.20
CA GLY A 44 -2.07 20.45 -2.95
C GLY A 44 -2.51 21.17 -4.23
N ALA A 45 -2.70 22.49 -4.14
CA ALA A 45 -3.28 23.33 -5.19
C ALA A 45 -2.56 23.30 -6.56
N THR A 46 -1.32 22.79 -6.61
CA THR A 46 -0.46 22.79 -7.80
C THR A 46 -0.02 21.40 -8.26
N MET A 47 -0.32 20.35 -7.51
CA MET A 47 0.06 18.98 -7.87
C MET A 47 -1.17 18.19 -8.29
N ASP A 48 -1.04 17.50 -9.41
CA ASP A 48 -2.10 16.64 -9.90
C ASP A 48 -2.30 15.42 -9.00
N PHE A 49 -3.45 14.78 -9.18
CA PHE A 49 -3.78 13.54 -8.50
C PHE A 49 -2.84 12.40 -8.95
N GLY A 50 -2.65 11.45 -8.04
CA GLY A 50 -1.94 10.21 -8.34
C GLY A 50 -2.48 9.06 -7.52
N ILE A 51 -2.27 7.85 -8.01
CA ILE A 51 -2.62 6.62 -7.30
C ILE A 51 -1.37 6.01 -6.70
N ARG A 52 -1.40 5.76 -5.39
CA ARG A 52 -0.39 5.01 -4.64
C ARG A 52 -0.96 3.66 -4.19
N GLY A 53 -0.24 2.58 -4.48
CA GLY A 53 -0.52 1.26 -3.93
C GLY A 53 0.51 0.86 -2.86
N GLU A 54 0.01 0.57 -1.67
CA GLU A 54 0.78 0.07 -0.53
C GLU A 54 0.39 -1.39 -0.27
N LEU A 55 1.38 -2.27 -0.24
CA LEU A 55 1.20 -3.66 0.16
C LEU A 55 1.41 -3.75 1.67
N GLU A 56 0.50 -4.44 2.34
CA GLU A 56 0.58 -4.83 3.74
C GLU A 56 0.60 -6.36 3.84
N GLU A 57 1.58 -6.90 4.55
CA GLU A 57 1.62 -8.31 4.93
C GLU A 57 0.83 -8.55 6.21
N GLU A 58 -0.14 -9.47 6.17
CA GLU A 58 -1.10 -9.63 7.28
C GLU A 58 -0.42 -10.10 8.57
N ARG A 59 0.54 -11.02 8.48
CA ARG A 59 1.21 -11.60 9.65
C ARG A 59 2.20 -10.66 10.33
N THR A 60 2.94 -9.89 9.53
CA THR A 60 4.06 -9.07 10.01
C THR A 60 3.67 -7.61 10.17
N HIS A 61 2.51 -7.21 9.62
CA HIS A 61 2.11 -5.82 9.41
C HIS A 61 3.18 -5.00 8.68
N TYR A 62 4.08 -5.67 7.95
CA TYR A 62 5.10 -5.00 7.16
C TYR A 62 4.44 -4.33 5.96
N ARG A 63 4.70 -3.03 5.79
CA ARG A 63 4.11 -2.21 4.74
C ARG A 63 5.18 -1.69 3.80
N ARG A 64 4.92 -1.78 2.49
CA ARG A 64 5.79 -1.21 1.46
C ARG A 64 4.97 -0.66 0.30
N ASN A 65 5.42 0.43 -0.30
CA ASN A 65 4.81 0.90 -1.54
C ASN A 65 5.25 0.01 -2.70
N ILE A 66 4.28 -0.42 -3.50
CA ILE A 66 4.49 -1.27 -4.67
C ILE A 66 4.05 -0.60 -5.96
N TYR A 67 3.24 0.47 -5.88
CA TYR A 67 2.67 1.12 -7.05
C TYR A 67 2.59 2.65 -6.89
N TRP A 68 2.94 3.37 -7.94
CA TRP A 68 2.71 4.81 -8.08
C TRP A 68 2.43 5.17 -9.55
N GLN A 69 1.35 5.89 -9.79
CA GLN A 69 1.02 6.46 -11.09
C GLN A 69 0.56 7.91 -10.93
N TYR A 70 1.24 8.82 -11.60
CA TYR A 70 0.91 10.25 -11.66
C TYR A 70 -0.19 10.52 -12.70
N HIS A 71 -0.98 11.58 -12.47
CA HIS A 71 -2.11 11.98 -13.32
C HIS A 71 -3.17 10.88 -13.47
N GLU A 72 -3.50 10.24 -12.35
CA GLU A 72 -4.49 9.18 -12.28
C GLU A 72 -5.30 9.33 -11.00
N ASP A 73 -6.62 9.18 -11.11
CA ASP A 73 -7.57 9.29 -10.00
C ASP A 73 -8.40 8.01 -9.79
N LYS A 74 -8.24 7.01 -10.67
CA LYS A 74 -8.96 5.74 -10.61
C LYS A 74 -8.01 4.56 -10.51
N ALA A 75 -8.47 3.55 -9.77
CA ALA A 75 -7.73 2.33 -9.55
C ALA A 75 -8.62 1.09 -9.70
N THR A 76 -8.27 0.24 -10.66
CA THR A 76 -8.74 -1.14 -10.77
C THR A 76 -7.68 -2.06 -10.21
N VAL A 77 -8.05 -2.81 -9.17
CA VAL A 77 -7.16 -3.75 -8.47
C VAL A 77 -7.76 -5.14 -8.51
N LEU A 78 -7.00 -6.11 -9.00
CA LEU A 78 -7.42 -7.50 -9.12
C LEU A 78 -6.25 -8.41 -8.76
N TRP A 79 -6.46 -9.32 -7.82
CA TRP A 79 -5.51 -10.39 -7.57
C TRP A 79 -5.61 -11.44 -8.67
N VAL A 80 -4.51 -11.67 -9.37
CA VAL A 80 -4.39 -12.71 -10.42
C VAL A 80 -4.20 -14.08 -9.76
N ASN A 81 -3.48 -14.11 -8.63
CA ASN A 81 -3.37 -15.25 -7.72
C ASN A 81 -2.92 -14.75 -6.34
N ASN A 82 -2.47 -15.63 -5.46
CA ASN A 82 -2.04 -15.30 -4.09
C ASN A 82 -0.89 -14.27 -4.00
N ASN A 83 -0.03 -14.18 -5.01
CA ASN A 83 1.19 -13.38 -4.97
C ASN A 83 1.29 -12.36 -6.11
N MET A 84 0.37 -12.38 -7.06
CA MET A 84 0.35 -11.49 -8.22
C MET A 84 -0.88 -10.62 -8.19
N VAL A 85 -0.68 -9.30 -8.21
CA VAL A 85 -1.75 -8.31 -8.24
C VAL A 85 -1.63 -7.47 -9.51
N SER A 86 -2.76 -7.21 -10.16
CA SER A 86 -2.89 -6.25 -11.24
C SER A 86 -3.43 -4.94 -10.70
N ILE A 87 -2.72 -3.84 -10.91
CA ILE A 87 -3.14 -2.48 -10.56
C ILE A 87 -3.15 -1.67 -11.86
N ASN A 88 -4.33 -1.24 -12.31
CA ASN A 88 -4.55 -0.56 -13.59
C ASN A 88 -3.92 -1.30 -14.80
N GLY A 89 -3.96 -2.63 -14.77
CA GLY A 89 -3.40 -3.47 -15.83
C GLY A 89 -1.91 -3.82 -15.67
N HIS A 90 -1.21 -3.20 -14.71
CA HIS A 90 0.17 -3.56 -14.37
C HIS A 90 0.20 -4.71 -13.37
N VAL A 91 0.68 -5.87 -13.82
CA VAL A 91 0.80 -7.07 -12.98
C VAL A 91 2.13 -7.05 -12.23
N LEU A 92 2.07 -7.21 -10.92
CA LEU A 92 3.22 -7.21 -10.01
C LEU A 92 3.25 -8.49 -9.18
N ASP A 93 4.37 -9.21 -9.20
CA ASP A 93 4.68 -10.29 -8.26
C ASP A 93 5.19 -9.70 -6.95
N VAL A 94 4.29 -9.61 -5.97
CA VAL A 94 4.57 -8.97 -4.68
C VAL A 94 5.51 -9.81 -3.81
N ALA A 95 5.50 -11.14 -3.99
CA ALA A 95 6.40 -12.04 -3.26
C ALA A 95 7.86 -11.87 -3.69
N LYS A 96 8.08 -11.54 -4.97
CA LYS A 96 9.40 -11.19 -5.50
C LYS A 96 9.79 -9.72 -5.27
N GLY A 97 8.94 -8.93 -4.61
CA GLY A 97 9.20 -7.52 -4.35
C GLY A 97 9.13 -6.64 -5.60
N GLN A 98 8.39 -7.04 -6.64
CA GLN A 98 8.22 -6.20 -7.82
C GLN A 98 7.45 -4.92 -7.47
N THR A 99 7.83 -3.82 -8.12
CA THR A 99 7.23 -2.51 -7.94
C THR A 99 7.06 -1.79 -9.27
N TYR A 100 6.11 -0.87 -9.33
CA TYR A 100 5.89 -0.01 -10.49
C TYR A 100 5.78 1.45 -10.04
N PHE A 101 6.74 2.28 -10.44
CA PHE A 101 6.74 3.71 -10.16
C PHE A 101 6.86 4.48 -11.48
N TRP A 102 5.75 5.01 -11.96
CA TRP A 102 5.70 5.80 -13.18
C TRP A 102 5.56 7.29 -12.88
N ARG A 103 6.43 8.09 -13.50
CA ARG A 103 6.37 9.55 -13.51
C ARG A 103 6.59 10.00 -14.97
N PRO A 104 5.58 10.59 -15.63
CA PRO A 104 5.76 11.20 -16.94
C PRO A 104 6.64 12.46 -16.87
#